data_AF-A0A1H3NYX6-F1
#
_entry.id   AF-A0A1H3NYX6-F1
#
_cell.length_a   1.000
_cell.length_b   1.000
_cell.length_c   1.000
_cell.angle_alpha   90.00
_cell.angle_beta   90.00
_cell.angle_gamma   90.00
#
_symmetry.space_group_name_H-M   'P 1'
#
loop_
_entity.id
_entity.type
_entity.pdbx_description
1 polymer ?
#
loop_
_entity_poly.entity_id
_entity_poly.type
_entity_poly.pdbx_seq_one_letter_code
_entity_poly.pdbx_strand_id
1 'polypeptide(L)'
;MSAAAAGLAAAAPPAMAWLWWVLAAGAGAAFAASALAGWRWGARRASRARLAARADRNGRELLRIADEIEAYLAQRQGEGASVLAQRHWPRQCRRLALEHLDCINRLMLEGLMLDSATPD
;
A
#
# COMPACT_ATOMS: atom_id res chain seq x y z
N MET A 1 -5.79 -23.04 -68.52
CA MET A 1 -6.13 -21.67 -68.07
C MET A 1 -7.07 -21.86 -66.87
N SER A 2 -6.77 -21.55 -65.61
CA SER A 2 -5.89 -20.56 -65.00
C SER A 2 -5.30 -21.18 -63.71
N ALA A 3 -4.00 -21.49 -63.74
CA ALA A 3 -3.21 -21.80 -62.55
C ALA A 3 -2.54 -20.54 -61.97
N ALA A 4 -3.07 -19.35 -62.31
CA ALA A 4 -2.44 -18.06 -62.02
C ALA A 4 -2.94 -17.41 -60.72
N ALA A 5 -3.86 -18.04 -59.99
CA ALA A 5 -4.37 -17.51 -58.71
C ALA A 5 -3.61 -18.05 -57.48
N ALA A 6 -2.69 -19.00 -57.66
CA ALA A 6 -1.89 -19.59 -56.58
C ALA A 6 -0.54 -18.89 -56.35
N GLY A 7 -0.25 -17.81 -57.08
CA GLY A 7 0.98 -17.05 -56.97
C GLY A 7 0.79 -15.79 -56.14
N LEU A 8 1.60 -15.63 -55.09
CA LEU A 8 1.87 -14.39 -54.35
C LEU A 8 0.97 -14.01 -53.16
N ALA A 9 0.31 -14.98 -52.51
CA ALA A 9 -0.06 -14.81 -51.10
C ALA A 9 1.10 -15.12 -50.12
N ALA A 10 2.27 -15.57 -50.59
CA ALA A 10 3.26 -16.19 -49.71
C ALA A 10 4.73 -15.90 -50.09
N ALA A 11 5.07 -14.64 -50.35
CA ALA A 11 6.48 -14.25 -50.43
C ALA A 11 6.69 -12.84 -49.86
N ALA A 12 6.32 -12.65 -48.60
CA ALA A 12 7.01 -11.62 -47.83
C ALA A 12 8.50 -12.03 -47.78
N PRO A 13 9.44 -11.14 -48.15
CA PRO A 13 10.85 -11.50 -48.20
C PRO A 13 11.31 -12.05 -46.83
N PRO A 14 12.15 -13.10 -46.77
CA PRO A 14 12.68 -13.61 -45.50
C PRO A 14 13.44 -12.53 -44.71
N ALA A 15 13.86 -11.47 -45.41
CA ALA A 15 14.40 -10.23 -44.87
C ALA A 15 13.40 -9.37 -44.08
N MET A 16 12.13 -9.78 -43.88
CA MET A 16 11.15 -9.13 -43.00
C MET A 16 10.66 -10.03 -41.85
N ALA A 17 11.12 -11.28 -41.77
CA ALA A 17 10.78 -12.18 -40.66
C ALA A 17 11.37 -11.72 -39.32
N TRP A 18 12.55 -11.09 -39.33
CA TRP A 18 13.18 -10.53 -38.13
C TRP A 18 12.39 -9.36 -37.55
N LEU A 19 11.66 -8.61 -38.39
CA LEU A 19 10.78 -7.51 -37.96
C LEU A 19 9.65 -8.03 -37.07
N TRP A 20 9.07 -9.19 -37.39
CA TRP A 20 8.06 -9.82 -36.55
C TRP A 20 8.62 -10.28 -35.20
N TRP A 21 9.84 -10.82 -35.18
CA TRP A 21 10.51 -11.19 -33.93
C TRP A 21 10.85 -9.97 -33.07
N VAL A 22 11.31 -8.87 -33.68
CA VAL A 22 11.56 -7.61 -32.98
C VAL A 22 10.27 -7.02 -32.42
N LEU A 23 9.18 -7.03 -33.17
CA LEU A 23 7.87 -6.57 -32.69
C LEU A 23 7.31 -7.47 -31.59
N ALA A 24 7.41 -8.79 -31.73
CA ALA A 24 6.98 -9.74 -30.70
C ALA A 24 7.82 -9.61 -29.42
N ALA A 25 9.14 -9.45 -29.55
CA ALA A 25 10.02 -9.21 -28.42
C ALA A 25 9.74 -7.84 -27.76
N GLY A 26 9.50 -6.80 -28.55
CA GLY A 26 9.12 -5.48 -28.04
C GLY A 26 7.78 -5.49 -27.30
N ALA A 27 6.77 -6.15 -27.86
CA ALA A 27 5.47 -6.33 -27.22
C ALA A 27 5.58 -7.16 -25.93
N GLY A 28 6.38 -8.24 -25.94
CA GLY A 28 6.65 -9.05 -24.76
C GLY A 28 7.37 -8.27 -23.67
N ALA A 29 8.36 -7.43 -24.02
CA ALA A 29 9.07 -6.58 -23.09
C ALA A 29 8.15 -5.50 -22.48
N ALA A 30 7.29 -4.87 -23.30
CA ALA A 30 6.31 -3.91 -22.83
C ALA A 30 5.30 -4.56 -21.86
N PHE A 31 4.78 -5.74 -22.20
CA PHE A 31 3.87 -6.47 -21.33
C PHE A 31 4.52 -6.86 -20.00
N ALA A 32 5.76 -7.37 -20.04
CA ALA A 32 6.52 -7.70 -18.84
C ALA A 32 6.77 -6.46 -17.96
N ALA A 33 7.08 -5.31 -18.57
CA ALA A 33 7.26 -4.05 -17.85
C ALA A 33 5.97 -3.59 -17.16
N SER A 34 4.83 -3.63 -17.87
CA SER A 34 3.52 -3.30 -17.31
C SER A 34 3.10 -4.25 -16.18
N ALA A 35 3.30 -5.56 -16.37
CA ALA A 35 3.02 -6.56 -15.33
C ALA A 35 3.88 -6.35 -14.08
N LEU A 36 5.18 -6.06 -14.26
CA LEU A 36 6.08 -5.77 -13.15
C LEU A 36 5.71 -4.47 -12.43
N ALA A 37 5.33 -3.43 -13.17
CA ALA A 37 4.85 -2.17 -12.62
C ALA A 37 3.57 -2.39 -11.78
N GLY A 38 2.58 -3.10 -12.32
CA GLY A 38 1.35 -3.45 -11.63
C GLY A 38 1.58 -4.31 -10.37
N TRP A 39 2.49 -5.29 -10.45
CA TRP A 39 2.85 -6.10 -9.28
C TRP A 39 3.52 -5.27 -8.18
N ARG A 40 4.50 -4.42 -8.54
CA ARG A 40 5.17 -3.52 -7.59
C ARG A 40 4.18 -2.56 -6.95
N TRP A 41 3.22 -2.06 -7.71
CA TRP A 41 2.15 -1.21 -7.22
C TRP A 41 1.27 -1.94 -6.20
N GLY A 42 0.76 -3.12 -6.56
CA GLY A 42 -0.06 -3.95 -5.68
C GLY A 42 0.68 -4.32 -4.38
N ALA A 43 1.96 -4.67 -4.48
CA ALA A 43 2.80 -4.98 -3.32
C ALA A 43 2.96 -3.78 -2.38
N ARG A 44 3.17 -2.57 -2.92
CA ARG A 44 3.25 -1.33 -2.11
C ARG A 44 1.93 -1.02 -1.42
N ARG A 45 0.80 -1.13 -2.12
CA ARG A 45 -0.54 -0.89 -1.55
C ARG A 45 -0.84 -1.87 -0.42
N ALA A 46 -0.54 -3.15 -0.62
CA ALA A 46 -0.70 -4.19 0.41
C ALA A 46 0.23 -3.98 1.62
N SER A 47 1.44 -3.47 1.41
CA SER A 47 2.36 -3.12 2.51
C SER A 47 1.82 -1.95 3.34
N ARG A 48 1.36 -0.88 2.69
CA ARG A 48 0.75 0.29 3.34
C ARG A 48 -0.50 -0.07 4.12
N ALA A 49 -1.40 -0.86 3.54
CA ALA A 49 -2.59 -1.34 4.23
C ALA A 49 -2.26 -2.13 5.50
N ARG A 50 -1.20 -2.96 5.45
CA ARG A 50 -0.71 -3.69 6.62
C ARG A 50 -0.11 -2.78 7.68
N LEU A 51 0.63 -1.73 7.29
CA LEU A 51 1.16 -0.73 8.21
C LEU A 51 0.04 0.05 8.90
N ALA A 52 -0.95 0.52 8.13
CA ALA A 52 -2.12 1.20 8.67
C ALA A 52 -2.89 0.31 9.66
N ALA A 53 -3.13 -0.96 9.32
CA ALA A 53 -3.80 -1.91 10.20
C ALA A 53 -3.01 -2.21 11.49
N ARG A 54 -1.67 -2.18 11.45
CA ARG A 54 -0.84 -2.30 12.65
C ARG A 54 -0.90 -1.05 13.52
N ALA A 55 -0.78 0.13 12.91
CA ALA A 55 -0.89 1.40 13.62
C ALA A 55 -2.27 1.56 14.29
N ASP A 56 -3.35 1.14 13.63
CA ASP A 56 -4.71 1.15 14.16
C ASP A 56 -4.86 0.22 15.37
N ARG A 57 -4.36 -1.02 15.28
CA ARG A 57 -4.35 -1.94 16.43
C ARG A 57 -3.54 -1.38 17.60
N ASN A 58 -2.35 -0.85 17.33
CA ASN A 58 -1.50 -0.27 18.38
C ASN A 58 -2.17 0.94 19.05
N GLY A 59 -2.82 1.81 18.26
CA GLY A 59 -3.57 2.95 18.77
C GLY A 59 -4.72 2.53 19.68
N ARG A 60 -5.50 1.50 19.30
CA ARG A 60 -6.57 0.96 20.15
C ARG A 60 -6.06 0.38 21.46
N GLU A 61 -4.97 -0.38 21.43
CA GLU A 61 -4.36 -0.92 22.66
C GLU A 61 -3.84 0.18 23.58
N LEU A 62 -3.24 1.26 23.03
CA LEU A 62 -2.81 2.41 23.83
C LEU A 62 -3.98 3.12 24.53
N LEU A 63 -5.12 3.26 23.85
CA LEU A 63 -6.33 3.82 24.46
C LEU A 63 -6.86 2.91 25.56
N ARG A 64 -6.91 1.59 25.31
CA ARG A 64 -7.33 0.60 26.32
C ARG A 64 -6.46 0.66 27.58
N ILE A 65 -5.13 0.73 27.41
CA ILE A 65 -4.18 0.87 28.53
C ILE A 65 -4.39 2.20 29.25
N ALA A 66 -4.65 3.30 28.53
CA ALA A 66 -4.92 4.59 29.14
C ALA A 66 -6.15 4.52 30.09
N ASP A 67 -7.20 3.86 29.64
CA ASP A 67 -8.44 3.69 30.40
C ASP A 67 -8.25 2.75 31.61
N GLU A 68 -7.48 1.67 31.45
CA GLU A 68 -7.09 0.78 32.55
C GLU A 68 -6.27 1.53 33.63
N ILE A 69 -5.32 2.37 33.22
CA ILE A 69 -4.55 3.20 34.15
C ILE A 69 -5.47 4.18 34.87
N GLU A 70 -6.40 4.84 34.17
CA GLU A 70 -7.33 5.76 34.81
C GLU A 70 -8.23 5.07 35.84
N ALA A 71 -8.76 3.90 35.52
CA ALA A 71 -9.54 3.11 36.46
C ALA A 71 -8.73 2.74 37.71
N TYR A 72 -7.49 2.29 37.53
CA TYR A 72 -6.60 1.96 38.64
C TYR A 72 -6.26 3.19 39.50
N LEU A 73 -5.97 4.34 38.89
CA LEU A 73 -5.68 5.58 39.63
C LEU A 73 -6.91 6.08 40.39
N ALA A 74 -8.11 5.95 39.81
CA ALA A 74 -9.36 6.30 40.48
C ALA A 74 -9.62 5.42 41.71
N GLN A 75 -9.40 4.11 41.58
CA GLN A 75 -9.49 3.17 42.70
C GLN A 75 -8.50 3.54 43.81
N ARG A 76 -7.22 3.74 43.47
CA ARG A 76 -6.17 4.12 44.43
C ARG A 76 -6.45 5.43 45.15
N GLN A 77 -7.01 6.41 44.43
CA GLN A 77 -7.39 7.67 45.02
C GLN A 77 -8.55 7.50 46.02
N GLY A 78 -9.52 6.61 45.73
CA GLY A 78 -10.58 6.24 46.67
C GLY A 78 -10.07 5.53 47.92
N GLU A 79 -8.96 4.80 47.81
CA GLU A 79 -8.23 4.19 48.94
C GLU A 79 -7.36 5.18 49.73
N GLY A 80 -7.36 6.48 49.34
CA GLY A 80 -6.60 7.53 50.01
C GLY A 80 -5.13 7.66 49.56
N ALA A 81 -4.72 6.97 48.50
CA ALA A 81 -3.35 7.07 47.98
C ALA A 81 -3.14 8.32 47.12
N SER A 82 -1.93 8.89 47.21
CA SER A 82 -1.46 9.97 46.33
C SER A 82 -1.16 9.43 44.92
N VAL A 83 -1.90 9.93 43.91
CA VAL A 83 -1.77 9.52 42.50
C VAL A 83 -1.29 10.64 41.57
N LEU A 84 -0.90 11.80 42.11
CA LEU A 84 -0.54 13.00 41.32
C LEU A 84 0.59 12.73 40.32
N ALA A 85 1.61 11.99 40.74
CA ALA A 85 2.76 11.67 39.89
C ALA A 85 2.38 10.79 38.69
N GLN A 86 1.30 10.01 38.75
CA GLN A 86 0.94 9.01 37.73
C GLN A 86 -0.15 9.49 36.76
N ARG A 87 -0.84 10.60 37.07
CA ARG A 87 -1.91 11.17 36.23
C ARG A 87 -1.49 11.59 34.82
N HIS A 88 -0.19 11.70 34.55
CA HIS A 88 0.31 12.08 33.24
C HIS A 88 0.35 10.89 32.24
N TRP A 89 0.42 9.65 32.73
CA TRP A 89 0.53 8.45 31.88
C TRP A 89 -0.66 8.24 30.94
N PRO A 90 -1.93 8.35 31.38
CA PRO A 90 -3.08 8.22 30.45
C PRO A 90 -3.06 9.26 29.34
N ARG A 91 -2.63 10.50 29.66
CA ARG A 91 -2.52 11.58 28.67
C ARG A 91 -1.44 11.28 27.63
N GLN A 92 -0.30 10.71 28.04
CA GLN A 92 0.73 10.28 27.11
C GLN A 92 0.25 9.16 26.20
N CYS A 93 -0.44 8.14 26.74
CA CYS A 93 -1.01 7.05 25.95
C CYS A 93 -2.00 7.57 24.90
N ARG A 94 -2.90 8.49 25.27
CA ARG A 94 -3.83 9.12 24.32
C ARG A 94 -3.12 9.96 23.26
N ARG A 95 -2.07 10.69 23.62
CA ARG A 95 -1.26 11.44 22.66
C ARG A 95 -0.60 10.51 21.64
N LEU A 96 0.01 9.41 22.08
CA LEU A 96 0.61 8.42 21.18
C LEU A 96 -0.43 7.74 20.28
N ALA A 97 -1.64 7.49 20.80
CA ALA A 97 -2.74 6.97 19.99
C ALA A 97 -3.16 7.95 18.88
N LEU A 98 -3.18 9.26 19.15
CA LEU A 98 -3.44 10.29 18.13
C LEU A 98 -2.33 10.33 17.07
N GLU A 99 -1.06 10.21 17.48
CA GLU A 99 0.07 10.14 16.55
C GLU A 99 -0.04 8.92 15.60
N HIS A 100 -0.61 7.81 16.07
CA HIS A 100 -0.93 6.66 15.20
C HIS A 100 -2.04 6.97 14.17
N LEU A 101 -3.06 7.75 14.53
CA LEU A 101 -4.06 8.22 13.57
C LEU A 101 -3.45 9.14 12.51
N ASP A 102 -2.56 10.05 12.91
CA ASP A 102 -1.83 10.90 11.98
C ASP A 102 -0.96 10.09 11.01
N CYS A 103 -0.31 9.03 11.51
CA CYS A 103 0.44 8.09 10.68
C CYS A 103 -0.46 7.39 9.64
N ILE A 104 -1.63 6.91 10.05
CA ILE A 104 -2.61 6.29 9.14
C ILE A 104 -3.07 7.30 8.08
N ASN A 105 -3.41 8.52 8.49
CA ASN A 105 -3.82 9.59 7.57
C ASN A 105 -2.73 9.94 6.56
N ARG A 106 -1.47 10.03 6.99
CA ARG A 106 -0.33 10.23 6.08
C ARG A 106 -0.19 9.09 5.08
N LEU A 107 -0.27 7.83 5.54
CA LEU A 107 -0.21 6.67 4.64
C LEU A 107 -1.35 6.65 3.61
N MET A 108 -2.54 7.10 3.99
CA MET A 108 -3.68 7.25 3.08
C MET A 108 -3.47 8.37 2.06
N LEU A 109 -3.04 9.55 2.50
CA LEU A 109 -2.78 10.71 1.63
C LEU A 109 -1.64 10.43 0.65
N GLU A 110 -0.55 9.80 1.10
CA GLU A 110 0.52 9.30 0.22
C GLU A 110 0.02 8.20 -0.74
N GLY A 111 -1.05 7.49 -0.39
CA GLY A 111 -1.77 6.60 -1.30
C GLY A 111 -2.42 7.39 -2.43
N LEU A 112 -3.26 8.37 -2.07
CA LEU A 112 -4.00 9.20 -3.02
C LEU A 112 -3.09 10.02 -3.95
N MET A 113 -1.99 10.58 -3.42
CA MET A 113 -1.04 11.34 -4.23
C MET A 113 -0.28 10.46 -5.24
N LEU A 114 0.02 9.20 -4.89
CA LEU A 114 0.62 8.28 -5.85
C LEU A 114 -0.42 7.82 -6.87
N ASP A 115 -1.64 7.48 -6.44
CA ASP A 115 -2.74 7.06 -7.32
C ASP A 115 -3.08 8.15 -8.38
N SER A 116 -2.94 9.44 -8.04
CA SER A 116 -3.16 10.57 -8.97
C SER A 116 -1.96 10.93 -9.86
N ALA A 117 -0.76 10.45 -9.52
CA ALA A 117 0.47 10.71 -10.29
C ALA A 117 0.72 9.68 -11.39
N THR A 118 -0.04 8.58 -11.43
CA THR A 118 -0.10 7.66 -12.56
C THR A 118 -1.21 8.11 -13.52
N PRO A 119 -0.87 8.73 -14.68
CA PRO A 119 -1.86 8.93 -15.73
C PRO A 119 -2.31 7.56 -16.28
N ASP A 120 -3.61 7.45 -16.54
CA ASP A 120 -4.26 6.30 -17.17
C ASP A 120 -3.62 5.90 -18.52
#